data_AF-A0AAD6IIP3-F1
#
_entry.id   AF-A0AAD6IIP3-F1
#
_cell.length_a   1.000
_cell.length_b   1.000
_cell.length_c   1.000
_cell.angle_alpha   90.00
_cell.angle_beta   90.00
_cell.angle_gamma   90.00
#
_symmetry.space_group_name_H-M   'P 1'
#
loop_
_entity.id
_entity.type
_entity.pdbx_description
1 polymer ?
#
loop_
_entity_poly.entity_id
_entity_poly.type
_entity_poly.pdbx_seq_one_letter_code
_entity_poly.pdbx_strand_id
1 'polypeptide(L)'
;MSEEITTAVELLESIGTAVNAISDNLGANRLDRVAFRKCLYDYSDRAASDSRLIDAARQNVRCANRALFLAQAHMELICWLAENNYTISSTSIKWYSWKKLFAKYRLPLLGVSSQTSHLRSRLQSVKNIASQVYTDLDDANIPTVLDSIVKYRKIRGPPVESPPEAIQDLIHRAIIARKQLSQ
;
A
#
# COMPACT_ATOMS: atom_id res chain seq x y z
N MET A 1 -18.26 4.65 -8.51
CA MET A 1 -17.53 3.45 -8.98
C MET A 1 -16.46 3.75 -10.01
N SER A 2 -16.78 4.22 -11.23
CA SER A 2 -15.75 4.44 -12.27
C SER A 2 -14.69 5.50 -11.88
N GLU A 3 -15.11 6.63 -11.30
CA GLU A 3 -14.19 7.68 -10.84
C GLU A 3 -13.33 7.24 -9.65
N GLU A 4 -13.92 6.54 -8.66
CA GLU A 4 -13.21 6.01 -7.49
C GLU A 4 -12.10 5.03 -7.91
N ILE A 5 -12.37 4.20 -8.91
CA ILE A 5 -11.38 3.28 -9.47
C ILE A 5 -10.27 4.04 -10.20
N THR A 6 -10.60 5.03 -11.04
CA THR A 6 -9.59 5.87 -11.71
C THR A 6 -8.67 6.56 -10.71
N THR A 7 -9.23 7.21 -9.69
CA THR A 7 -8.44 7.90 -8.66
C THR A 7 -7.60 6.91 -7.84
N ALA A 8 -8.12 5.72 -7.55
CA ALA A 8 -7.35 4.69 -6.85
C ALA A 8 -6.17 4.21 -7.68
N VAL A 9 -6.34 4.00 -8.99
CA VAL A 9 -5.28 3.59 -9.92
C VAL A 9 -4.18 4.64 -9.98
N GLU A 10 -4.51 5.91 -10.22
CA GLU A 10 -3.54 7.01 -10.26
C GLU A 10 -2.75 7.15 -8.95
N LEU A 11 -3.44 6.96 -7.81
CA LEU A 11 -2.82 7.03 -6.50
C LEU A 11 -1.83 5.87 -6.30
N LEU A 12 -2.19 4.66 -6.72
CA LEU A 12 -1.32 3.48 -6.61
C LEU A 12 -0.12 3.52 -7.56
N GLU A 13 -0.28 4.04 -8.76
CA GLU A 13 0.86 4.22 -9.68
C GLU A 13 1.90 5.18 -9.09
N SER A 14 1.44 6.23 -8.39
CA SER A 14 2.34 7.20 -7.76
C SER A 14 2.86 6.77 -6.38
N ILE A 15 2.22 5.81 -5.70
CA ILE A 15 2.61 5.40 -4.35
C ILE A 15 3.89 4.57 -4.31
N GLY A 16 4.16 3.79 -5.36
CA GLY A 16 5.36 2.95 -5.43
C GLY A 16 6.64 3.77 -5.26
N THR A 17 6.70 4.91 -5.96
CA THR A 17 7.81 5.88 -5.85
C THR A 17 7.95 6.48 -4.46
N ALA A 18 6.83 6.85 -3.82
CA ALA A 18 6.85 7.41 -2.47
C ALA A 18 7.34 6.38 -1.45
N VAL A 19 6.90 5.11 -1.55
CA VAL A 19 7.35 4.04 -0.65
C VAL A 19 8.82 3.66 -0.87
N ASN A 20 9.30 3.68 -2.11
CA ASN A 20 10.72 3.51 -2.40
C ASN A 20 11.56 4.60 -1.72
N ALA A 21 11.16 5.87 -1.84
CA ALA A 21 11.84 6.99 -1.19
C ALA A 21 11.86 6.85 0.35
N ILE A 22 10.76 6.37 0.97
CA ILE A 22 10.72 6.06 2.39
C ILE A 22 11.75 4.98 2.76
N SER A 23 11.81 3.89 1.98
CA SER A 23 12.75 2.79 2.24
C SER A 23 14.21 3.23 2.12
N ASP A 24 14.51 4.12 1.17
CA ASP A 24 15.83 4.71 0.98
C ASP A 24 16.18 5.65 2.16
N ASN A 25 15.24 6.51 2.58
CA ASN A 25 15.40 7.38 3.75
C ASN A 25 15.64 6.59 5.05
N LEU A 26 14.93 5.48 5.24
CA LEU A 26 15.16 4.60 6.39
C LEU A 26 16.55 3.96 6.38
N GLY A 27 17.05 3.59 5.20
CA GLY A 27 18.43 3.12 5.01
C GLY A 27 19.45 4.19 5.38
N ALA A 28 19.28 5.40 4.88
CA ALA A 28 20.16 6.54 5.17
C ALA A 28 20.17 6.92 6.67
N ASN A 29 19.05 6.72 7.36
CA ASN A 29 18.88 6.98 8.79
C ASN A 29 19.58 5.99 9.72
N ARG A 30 20.16 4.89 9.21
CA ARG A 30 20.69 3.76 10.01
C ARG A 30 19.69 3.24 11.05
N LEU A 31 18.41 3.50 10.87
CA LEU A 31 17.29 2.85 11.58
C LEU A 31 17.06 1.45 11.00
N ASP A 32 18.12 0.87 10.43
CA ASP A 32 18.06 -0.17 9.42
C ASP A 32 17.49 -1.45 10.03
N ARG A 33 16.27 -1.73 9.61
CA ARG A 33 15.51 -2.90 9.99
C ARG A 33 15.23 -3.57 8.67
N VAL A 34 16.23 -4.31 8.19
CA VAL A 34 16.28 -4.99 6.88
C VAL A 34 14.95 -5.64 6.52
N ALA A 35 14.30 -6.29 7.49
CA ALA A 35 13.00 -6.92 7.31
C ALA A 35 11.87 -5.93 6.98
N PHE A 36 11.84 -4.76 7.60
CA PHE A 36 10.84 -3.71 7.35
C PHE A 36 11.05 -3.07 5.98
N ARG A 37 12.30 -2.71 5.64
CA ARG A 37 12.65 -2.16 4.32
C ARG A 37 12.34 -3.14 3.19
N LYS A 38 12.65 -4.42 3.39
CA LYS A 38 12.25 -5.47 2.45
C LYS A 38 10.74 -5.50 2.23
N CYS A 39 9.94 -5.36 3.29
CA CYS A 39 8.48 -5.31 3.16
C CYS A 39 8.02 -4.07 2.36
N LEU A 40 8.68 -2.92 2.52
CA LEU A 40 8.37 -1.72 1.74
C LEU A 40 8.73 -1.86 0.25
N TYR A 41 9.89 -2.44 -0.07
CA TYR A 41 10.26 -2.73 -1.46
C TYR A 41 9.32 -3.77 -2.10
N ASP A 42 9.02 -4.87 -1.38
CA ASP A 42 8.05 -5.87 -1.83
C ASP A 42 6.66 -5.25 -2.10
N TYR A 43 6.31 -4.16 -1.41
CA TYR A 43 5.08 -3.42 -1.63
C TYR A 43 5.15 -2.48 -2.84
N SER A 44 6.23 -1.70 -2.96
CA SER A 44 6.38 -0.71 -4.03
C SER A 44 6.42 -1.38 -5.41
N ASP A 45 7.15 -2.49 -5.54
CA ASP A 45 7.20 -3.28 -6.78
C ASP A 45 5.83 -3.82 -7.18
N ARG A 46 4.97 -4.05 -6.19
CA ARG A 46 3.67 -4.68 -6.36
C ARG A 46 2.54 -3.68 -6.62
N ALA A 47 2.61 -2.49 -6.03
CA ALA A 47 1.57 -1.47 -6.13
C ALA A 47 1.23 -1.12 -7.59
N ALA A 48 2.23 -1.07 -8.46
CA ALA A 48 2.04 -0.82 -9.90
C ALA A 48 1.38 -2.01 -10.64
N SER A 49 1.61 -3.25 -10.21
CA SER A 49 0.91 -4.41 -10.79
C SER A 49 -0.52 -4.49 -10.29
N ASP A 50 -0.74 -4.19 -9.01
CA ASP A 50 -2.07 -4.18 -8.39
C ASP A 50 -2.95 -3.04 -8.95
N SER A 51 -2.39 -1.89 -9.35
CA SER A 51 -3.14 -0.83 -10.03
C SER A 51 -3.72 -1.29 -11.36
N ARG A 52 -2.94 -2.05 -12.17
CA ARG A 52 -3.42 -2.63 -13.43
C ARG A 52 -4.51 -3.68 -13.22
N LEU A 53 -4.42 -4.47 -12.14
CA LEU A 53 -5.50 -5.40 -11.78
C LEU A 53 -6.79 -4.66 -11.43
N ILE A 54 -6.70 -3.55 -10.70
CA ILE A 54 -7.84 -2.72 -10.34
C ILE A 54 -8.47 -2.09 -11.59
N ASP A 55 -7.66 -1.62 -12.55
CA ASP A 55 -8.18 -1.06 -13.79
C ASP A 55 -8.86 -2.12 -14.68
N ALA A 56 -8.26 -3.30 -14.81
CA ALA A 56 -8.86 -4.42 -15.56
C ALA A 56 -10.21 -4.86 -14.97
N ALA A 57 -10.36 -4.78 -13.65
CA ALA A 57 -11.58 -5.16 -12.94
C ALA A 57 -12.80 -4.27 -13.25
N ARG A 58 -12.62 -3.11 -13.90
CA ARG A 58 -13.72 -2.23 -14.32
C ARG A 58 -14.67 -2.88 -15.32
N GLN A 59 -14.21 -3.88 -16.05
CA GLN A 59 -14.97 -4.53 -17.12
C GLN A 59 -16.08 -5.46 -16.59
N ASN A 60 -16.10 -5.78 -15.29
CA ASN A 60 -17.08 -6.68 -14.69
C ASN A 60 -17.45 -6.22 -13.27
N VAL A 61 -18.75 -6.11 -12.99
CA VAL A 61 -19.28 -5.58 -11.71
C VAL A 61 -18.77 -6.36 -10.49
N ARG A 62 -18.71 -7.69 -10.58
CA ARG A 62 -18.22 -8.55 -9.49
C ARG A 62 -16.73 -8.33 -9.25
N CYS A 63 -15.95 -8.19 -10.32
CA CYS A 63 -14.52 -7.89 -10.24
C CYS A 63 -14.30 -6.48 -9.68
N ALA A 64 -15.08 -5.50 -10.13
CA ALA A 64 -15.00 -4.11 -9.69
C ALA A 64 -15.22 -3.98 -8.18
N ASN A 65 -16.24 -4.64 -7.62
CA ASN A 65 -16.46 -4.62 -6.18
C ASN A 65 -15.29 -5.22 -5.39
N ARG A 66 -14.69 -6.33 -5.88
CA ARG A 66 -13.47 -6.90 -5.27
C ARG A 66 -12.27 -5.97 -5.39
N ALA A 67 -12.09 -5.32 -6.54
CA ALA A 67 -11.02 -4.38 -6.77
C ALA A 67 -11.11 -3.15 -5.85
N LEU A 68 -12.33 -2.75 -5.48
CA LEU A 68 -12.54 -1.72 -4.46
C LEU A 68 -12.05 -2.14 -3.07
N PHE A 69 -12.21 -3.41 -2.66
CA PHE A 69 -11.59 -3.92 -1.44
C PHE A 69 -10.07 -3.92 -1.51
N LEU A 70 -9.50 -4.23 -2.69
CA LEU A 70 -8.06 -4.16 -2.91
C LEU A 70 -7.57 -2.71 -2.76
N ALA A 71 -8.23 -1.77 -3.44
CA ALA A 71 -7.93 -0.35 -3.34
C ALA A 71 -8.00 0.11 -1.88
N GLN A 72 -9.06 -0.25 -1.14
CA GLN A 72 -9.17 0.07 0.28
C GLN A 72 -7.98 -0.43 1.10
N ALA A 73 -7.59 -1.69 0.93
CA ALA A 73 -6.47 -2.26 1.68
C ALA A 73 -5.14 -1.50 1.41
N HIS A 74 -4.92 -1.06 0.18
CA HIS A 74 -3.79 -0.19 -0.14
C HIS A 74 -3.89 1.18 0.53
N MET A 75 -5.04 1.85 0.44
CA MET A 75 -5.24 3.18 1.03
C MET A 75 -5.06 3.15 2.56
N GLU A 76 -5.57 2.12 3.24
CA GLU A 76 -5.34 1.95 4.67
C GLU A 76 -3.85 1.78 5.02
N LEU A 77 -3.13 1.01 4.21
CA LEU A 77 -1.69 0.86 4.37
C LEU A 77 -0.95 2.19 4.19
N ILE A 78 -1.37 3.00 3.22
CA ILE A 78 -0.79 4.31 2.93
C ILE A 78 -1.05 5.29 4.08
N CYS A 79 -2.29 5.37 4.56
CA CYS A 79 -2.64 6.16 5.73
C CYS A 79 -1.80 5.76 6.95
N TRP A 80 -1.67 4.46 7.20
CA TRP A 80 -0.83 3.95 8.27
C TRP A 80 0.64 4.33 8.09
N LEU A 81 1.19 4.26 6.87
CA LEU A 81 2.57 4.69 6.60
C LEU A 81 2.76 6.19 6.84
N ALA A 82 1.77 7.03 6.52
CA ALA A 82 1.85 8.47 6.75
C ALA A 82 1.75 8.85 8.24
N GLU A 83 1.00 8.10 9.04
CA GLU A 83 0.91 8.29 10.49
C GLU A 83 2.23 7.99 11.22
N ASN A 84 3.04 7.09 10.65
CA ASN A 84 4.32 6.70 11.19
C ASN A 84 5.42 7.48 10.44
N ASN A 85 5.99 8.52 11.07
CA ASN A 85 6.96 9.49 10.50
C ASN A 85 8.23 8.87 9.84
N TYR A 86 8.07 8.16 8.72
CA TYR A 86 9.16 7.47 8.02
C TYR A 86 9.81 8.33 6.93
N THR A 87 9.28 9.53 6.67
CA THR A 87 9.72 10.43 5.58
C THR A 87 10.79 11.43 6.00
N ILE A 88 11.06 11.54 7.30
CA ILE A 88 12.00 12.54 7.82
C ILE A 88 13.43 12.18 7.40
N SER A 89 14.05 13.05 6.62
CA SER A 89 15.45 12.92 6.22
C SER A 89 16.40 12.83 7.43
N SER A 90 17.43 11.99 7.29
CA SER A 90 18.47 11.78 8.31
C SER A 90 19.24 13.02 8.69
N THR A 91 19.39 13.95 7.74
CA THR A 91 20.07 15.23 7.95
C THR A 91 19.26 16.21 8.80
N SER A 92 17.93 16.01 8.88
CA SER A 92 17.02 16.87 9.65
C SER A 92 16.80 16.40 11.10
N ILE A 93 17.28 15.20 11.43
CA ILE A 93 17.09 14.57 12.74
C ILE A 93 18.21 14.98 13.70
N LYS A 94 17.81 15.52 14.85
CA LYS A 94 18.72 15.81 15.97
C LYS A 94 18.93 14.55 16.81
N TRP A 95 19.80 13.64 16.34
CA TRP A 95 20.13 12.34 16.94
C TRP A 95 20.58 12.41 18.41
N TYR A 96 21.19 13.52 18.80
CA TYR A 96 21.67 13.74 20.17
C TYR A 96 20.54 14.07 21.18
N SER A 97 19.30 14.31 20.73
CA SER A 97 18.19 14.72 21.60
C SER A 97 17.08 13.69 21.66
N TRP A 98 17.19 12.74 22.60
CA TRP A 98 16.22 11.66 22.81
C TRP A 98 14.78 12.17 22.95
N LYS A 99 14.55 13.25 23.71
CA LYS A 99 13.22 13.89 23.82
C LYS A 99 12.65 14.31 22.46
N LYS A 100 13.48 14.83 21.55
CA LYS A 100 13.04 15.20 20.20
C LYS A 100 12.84 13.98 19.30
N LEU A 101 13.64 12.94 19.46
CA LEU A 101 13.47 11.68 18.71
C LEU A 101 12.09 11.07 18.94
N PHE A 102 11.60 11.08 20.18
CA PHE A 102 10.24 10.58 20.50
C PHE A 102 9.13 11.59 20.21
N ALA A 103 9.23 12.83 20.69
CA ALA A 103 8.10 13.77 20.64
C ALA A 103 7.96 14.50 19.30
N LYS A 104 9.07 14.89 18.68
CA LYS A 104 9.08 15.69 17.44
C LYS A 104 9.18 14.81 16.20
N TYR A 105 10.16 13.90 16.20
CA TYR A 105 10.44 13.06 15.04
C TYR A 105 9.62 11.76 15.05
N ARG A 106 9.07 11.35 16.21
CA ARG A 106 8.30 10.10 16.40
C ARG A 106 8.99 8.88 15.77
N LEU A 107 10.32 8.83 15.89
CA LEU A 107 11.08 7.73 15.33
C LEU A 107 10.75 6.45 16.09
N PRO A 108 10.44 5.34 15.41
CA PRO A 108 10.22 4.07 16.06
C PRO A 108 11.55 3.43 16.46
N LEU A 109 12.15 3.98 17.51
CA LEU A 109 13.41 3.49 18.08
C LEU A 109 13.21 2.13 18.78
N LEU A 110 12.00 1.91 19.32
CA LEU A 110 11.57 0.70 20.03
C LEU A 110 10.28 0.16 19.38
N GLY A 111 10.08 -1.17 19.40
CA GLY A 111 8.84 -1.77 18.89
C GLY A 111 8.78 -2.05 17.38
N VAL A 112 9.91 -1.98 16.67
CA VAL A 112 9.95 -2.23 15.21
C VAL A 112 9.49 -3.65 14.85
N SER A 113 9.67 -4.63 15.74
CA SER A 113 9.15 -5.99 15.50
C SER A 113 7.62 -5.98 15.34
N SER A 114 6.91 -5.25 16.20
CA SER A 114 5.45 -5.08 16.13
C SER A 114 5.03 -4.35 14.85
N GLN A 115 5.72 -3.26 14.50
CA GLN A 115 5.47 -2.53 13.26
C GLN A 115 5.76 -3.38 12.01
N THR A 116 6.81 -4.20 12.05
CA THR A 116 7.17 -5.11 10.97
C THR A 116 6.14 -6.24 10.84
N SER A 117 5.67 -6.82 11.94
CA SER A 117 4.61 -7.82 11.90
C SER A 117 3.29 -7.22 11.39
N HIS A 118 2.97 -5.99 11.79
CA HIS A 118 1.78 -5.29 11.33
C HIS A 118 1.85 -4.99 9.83
N LEU A 119 2.99 -4.46 9.36
CA LEU A 119 3.24 -4.23 7.93
C LEU A 119 3.15 -5.54 7.15
N ARG A 120 3.78 -6.63 7.62
CA ARG A 120 3.66 -7.94 6.99
C ARG A 120 2.22 -8.45 6.93
N SER A 121 1.46 -8.29 8.01
CA SER A 121 0.05 -8.68 8.06
C SER A 121 -0.78 -7.92 7.03
N ARG A 122 -0.62 -6.58 6.96
CA ARG A 122 -1.26 -5.75 5.95
C ARG A 122 -0.87 -6.18 4.54
N LEU A 123 0.41 -6.38 4.27
CA LEU A 123 0.89 -6.84 2.96
C LEU A 123 0.35 -8.22 2.58
N GLN A 124 0.24 -9.13 3.54
CA GLN A 124 -0.37 -10.44 3.29
C GLN A 124 -1.86 -10.30 2.95
N SER A 125 -2.57 -9.40 3.63
CA SER A 125 -3.97 -9.07 3.30
C SER A 125 -4.10 -8.53 1.88
N VAL A 126 -3.30 -7.52 1.51
CA VAL A 126 -3.27 -6.98 0.14
C VAL A 126 -2.95 -8.10 -0.86
N LYS A 127 -1.98 -8.98 -0.54
CA LYS A 127 -1.61 -10.15 -1.39
C LYS A 127 -2.76 -11.11 -1.61
N ASN A 128 -3.49 -11.42 -0.55
CA ASN A 128 -4.64 -12.32 -0.61
C ASN A 128 -5.78 -11.69 -1.42
N ILE A 129 -6.10 -10.41 -1.19
CA ILE A 129 -7.17 -9.72 -1.92
C ILE A 129 -6.82 -9.59 -3.41
N ALA A 130 -5.57 -9.23 -3.74
CA ALA A 130 -5.15 -9.14 -5.14
C ALA A 130 -5.18 -10.50 -5.86
N SER A 131 -4.82 -11.56 -5.16
CA SER A 131 -4.94 -12.94 -5.65
C SER A 131 -6.41 -13.32 -5.92
N GLN A 132 -7.34 -12.84 -5.09
CA GLN A 132 -8.78 -13.02 -5.31
C GLN A 132 -9.28 -12.22 -6.53
N VAL A 133 -8.88 -10.95 -6.67
CA VAL A 133 -9.20 -10.12 -7.85
C VAL A 133 -8.69 -10.81 -9.12
N TYR A 134 -7.45 -11.29 -9.11
CA TYR A 134 -6.88 -12.01 -10.24
C TYR A 134 -7.67 -13.27 -10.60
N THR A 135 -8.13 -14.02 -9.60
CA THR A 135 -8.95 -15.22 -9.82
C THR A 135 -10.34 -14.86 -10.38
N ASP A 136 -10.98 -13.82 -9.85
CA ASP A 136 -12.27 -13.34 -10.34
C ASP A 136 -12.17 -12.85 -11.81
N LEU A 137 -11.05 -12.21 -12.18
CA LEU A 137 -10.76 -11.77 -13.56
C LEU A 137 -10.50 -12.94 -14.51
N ASP A 138 -9.73 -13.93 -14.07
CA ASP A 138 -9.44 -15.15 -14.82
C ASP A 138 -10.72 -15.97 -15.06
N ASP A 139 -11.56 -16.15 -14.03
CA ASP A 139 -12.86 -16.81 -14.14
C ASP A 139 -13.81 -16.06 -15.10
N ALA A 140 -13.66 -14.73 -15.22
CA ALA A 140 -14.42 -13.88 -16.14
C ALA A 140 -13.82 -13.79 -17.56
N ASN A 141 -12.70 -14.46 -17.84
CA ASN A 141 -11.94 -14.38 -19.10
C ASN A 141 -11.52 -12.95 -19.48
N ILE A 142 -11.24 -12.09 -18.49
CA ILE A 142 -10.77 -10.72 -18.74
C ILE A 142 -9.24 -10.74 -18.90
N PRO A 143 -8.70 -10.30 -20.06
CA PRO A 143 -7.26 -10.27 -20.27
C PRO A 143 -6.60 -9.26 -19.33
N THR A 144 -5.59 -9.71 -18.58
CA THR A 144 -4.79 -8.88 -17.68
C THR A 144 -3.35 -8.82 -18.17
N VAL A 145 -2.84 -7.61 -18.43
CA VAL A 145 -1.42 -7.39 -18.75
C VAL A 145 -0.64 -7.33 -17.43
N LEU A 146 -0.17 -8.49 -16.98
CA LEU A 146 0.57 -8.64 -15.73
C LEU A 146 2.07 -8.58 -15.99
N ASP A 147 2.77 -7.80 -15.17
CA ASP A 147 4.25 -7.81 -15.17
C ASP A 147 4.78 -9.11 -14.58
N SER A 148 5.82 -9.67 -15.21
CA SER A 148 6.43 -10.96 -14.82
C SER A 148 7.02 -11.00 -13.40
N ILE A 149 7.16 -9.83 -12.75
CA ILE A 149 7.75 -9.64 -11.43
C ILE A 149 6.80 -10.12 -10.32
N VAL A 150 5.49 -9.93 -10.48
CA VAL A 150 4.51 -10.25 -9.43
C VAL A 150 3.75 -11.55 -9.76
N LYS A 151 3.93 -12.55 -8.90
CA LYS A 151 3.21 -13.83 -9.01
C LYS A 151 1.91 -13.80 -8.22
N TYR A 152 0.78 -13.82 -8.92
CA TYR A 152 -0.54 -13.96 -8.32
C TYR A 152 -0.91 -15.43 -8.16
N ARG A 153 -1.45 -15.78 -6.98
CA ARG A 153 -1.94 -17.14 -6.72
C ARG A 153 -3.44 -17.17 -7.02
N LYS A 154 -3.95 -18.28 -7.56
CA LYS A 154 -5.39 -18.49 -7.64
C LYS A 154 -5.94 -18.76 -6.24
N ILE A 155 -6.75 -17.83 -5.72
CA ILE A 155 -7.38 -17.90 -4.39
C ILE A 155 -8.83 -17.48 -4.58
N ARG A 156 -9.77 -18.37 -4.26
CA ARG A 156 -11.20 -17.99 -4.24
C ARG A 156 -11.53 -17.27 -2.94
N GLY A 157 -12.07 -16.06 -3.07
CA GLY A 157 -12.58 -15.27 -1.97
C GLY A 157 -14.06 -15.56 -1.68
N PRO A 158 -14.58 -15.11 -0.52
CA PRO A 158 -16.02 -15.12 -0.27
C PRO A 158 -16.75 -14.27 -1.32
N PRO A 159 -18.00 -14.55 -1.70
CA PRO A 159 -18.74 -13.74 -2.64
C PRO A 159 -18.79 -12.27 -2.17
N VAL A 160 -18.61 -11.33 -3.11
CA VAL A 160 -18.69 -9.90 -2.84
C VAL A 160 -19.92 -9.37 -3.54
N GLU A 161 -20.92 -9.03 -2.73
CA GLU A 161 -22.23 -8.54 -3.20
C GLU A 161 -22.27 -7.01 -3.22
N SER A 162 -21.51 -6.35 -2.34
CA SER A 162 -21.54 -4.89 -2.16
C SER A 162 -20.13 -4.30 -2.12
N PRO A 163 -19.94 -3.07 -2.64
CA PRO A 163 -18.69 -2.34 -2.47
C PRO A 163 -18.45 -2.01 -0.99
N PRO A 164 -17.19 -1.82 -0.57
CA PRO A 164 -16.90 -1.38 0.79
C PRO A 164 -17.52 -0.01 1.10
N GLU A 165 -18.06 0.14 2.30
CA GLU A 165 -18.56 1.42 2.81
C GLU A 165 -17.40 2.41 3.01
N ALA A 166 -17.64 3.70 2.74
CA ALA A 166 -16.72 4.82 3.00
C ALA A 166 -15.42 4.88 2.15
N ILE A 167 -15.39 4.30 0.95
CA ILE A 167 -14.23 4.42 0.02
C ILE A 167 -13.87 5.88 -0.28
N GLN A 168 -14.85 6.78 -0.43
CA GLN A 168 -14.57 8.17 -0.80
C GLN A 168 -13.80 8.92 0.30
N ASP A 169 -14.18 8.73 1.56
CA ASP A 169 -13.45 9.28 2.71
C ASP A 169 -12.03 8.69 2.79
N LEU A 170 -11.90 7.39 2.53
CA LEU A 170 -10.61 6.71 2.52
C LEU A 170 -9.70 7.20 1.38
N ILE A 171 -10.24 7.42 0.18
CA ILE A 171 -9.51 8.02 -0.95
C ILE A 171 -9.03 9.42 -0.57
N HIS A 172 -9.90 10.24 0.03
CA HIS A 172 -9.53 11.58 0.47
C HIS A 172 -8.36 11.54 1.48
N ARG A 173 -8.46 10.68 2.51
CA ARG A 173 -7.38 10.48 3.49
C ARG A 173 -6.10 9.97 2.84
N ALA A 174 -6.19 9.05 1.89
CA ALA A 174 -5.03 8.53 1.19
C ALA A 174 -4.35 9.57 0.28
N ILE A 175 -5.11 10.48 -0.33
CA ILE A 175 -4.54 11.61 -1.09
C ILE A 175 -3.71 12.51 -0.17
N ILE A 176 -4.23 12.81 1.02
CA ILE A 176 -3.51 13.59 2.04
C ILE A 176 -2.26 12.84 2.51
N ALA A 177 -2.41 11.56 2.84
CA ALA A 177 -1.31 10.70 3.27
C ALA A 177 -0.22 10.63 2.20
N ARG A 178 -0.57 10.44 0.92
CA ARG A 178 0.38 10.48 -0.18
C ARG A 178 1.15 11.79 -0.24
N LYS A 179 0.46 12.94 -0.12
CA LYS A 179 1.12 14.26 -0.09
C LYS A 179 2.12 14.35 1.06
N GLN A 180 1.80 13.80 2.23
CA GLN A 180 2.73 13.75 3.37
C GLN A 180 3.92 12.82 3.12
N LEU A 181 3.70 11.70 2.41
CA LEU A 181 4.74 10.73 2.07
C LEU A 181 5.69 11.22 0.97
N SER A 182 5.26 12.16 0.13
CA SER A 182 6.07 12.75 -0.94
C SER A 182 6.80 14.04 -0.56
N GLN A 183 6.66 14.51 0.69
CA GLN A 183 7.36 15.67 1.25
C GLN A 183 8.65 15.26 1.95
#